data_AF-A0A7C4CA46-F1
#
_entry.id   AF-A0A7C4CA46-F1
#
_cell.length_a   1.000
_cell.length_b   1.000
_cell.length_c   1.000
_cell.angle_alpha   90.00
_cell.angle_beta   90.00
_cell.angle_gamma   90.00
#
_symmetry.space_group_name_H-M   'P 1'
#
loop_
_entity.id
_entity.type
_entity.pdbx_description
1 polymer ?
#
loop_
_entity_poly.entity_id
_entity_poly.type
_entity_poly.pdbx_seq_one_letter_code
_entity_poly.pdbx_strand_id
1 'polypeptide(L)'
;MDHITRPLRPGRAFLAALDRIRAGALNPRLGKPAQTLRAELETLAAPLLARAGLSTLTTLHYRWFLREISRLWSTQTGPDLAFHLELAVRKWTGLGLDPAILQALVCTISRRRKTAQTHGAA
;
A
#
# COMPACT_ATOMS: atom_id res chain seq x y z
N MET A 1 15.27 24.67 4.96
CA MET A 1 15.10 23.22 5.27
C MET A 1 13.60 22.95 5.24
N ASP A 2 12.98 23.10 4.05
CA ASP A 2 11.55 23.50 3.92
C ASP A 2 10.68 22.42 3.28
N HIS A 3 10.78 21.18 3.75
CA HIS A 3 10.06 20.05 3.13
C HIS A 3 9.14 19.28 4.09
N ILE A 4 8.98 19.70 5.34
CA ILE A 4 8.28 18.92 6.37
C ILE A 4 6.74 18.88 6.18
N THR A 5 6.15 19.69 5.29
CA THR A 5 4.69 19.77 5.18
C THR A 5 4.20 19.88 3.75
N ARG A 6 4.49 18.89 2.88
CA ARG A 6 3.53 18.66 1.77
C ARG A 6 2.25 18.10 2.39
N PRO A 7 1.15 18.87 2.46
CA PRO A 7 -0.10 18.32 2.94
C PRO A 7 -0.47 17.16 2.02
N LEU A 8 -0.70 15.99 2.60
CA LEU A 8 -1.28 14.87 1.85
C LEU A 8 -2.62 15.35 1.30
N ARG A 9 -2.71 15.47 -0.02
CA ARG A 9 -3.99 15.60 -0.71
C ARG A 9 -4.42 14.19 -1.13
N PRO A 10 -5.31 13.53 -0.36
CA PRO A 10 -5.75 12.20 -0.71
C PRO A 10 -6.59 12.27 -2.00
N GLY A 11 -6.21 11.49 -3.00
CA GLY A 11 -6.97 11.31 -4.22
C GLY A 11 -8.23 10.50 -3.97
N ARG A 12 -9.25 10.70 -4.81
CA ARG A 12 -10.56 10.01 -4.70
C ARG A 12 -10.42 8.49 -4.66
N ALA A 13 -9.55 7.92 -5.49
CA ALA A 13 -9.32 6.47 -5.53
C ALA A 13 -8.73 5.93 -4.22
N PHE A 14 -7.88 6.71 -3.56
CA PHE A 14 -7.29 6.36 -2.28
C PHE A 14 -8.31 6.40 -1.15
N LEU A 15 -9.12 7.47 -1.08
CA LEU A 15 -10.23 7.56 -0.13
C LEU A 15 -11.20 6.40 -0.29
N ALA A 16 -11.62 6.10 -1.53
CA ALA A 16 -12.50 4.96 -1.82
C ALA A 16 -11.85 3.59 -1.49
N ALA A 17 -10.52 3.48 -1.53
CA ALA A 17 -9.83 2.28 -1.06
C ALA A 17 -9.86 2.18 0.47
N LEU A 18 -9.60 3.27 1.18
CA LEU A 18 -9.67 3.32 2.64
C LEU A 18 -11.08 3.04 3.15
N ASP A 19 -12.11 3.63 2.55
CA ASP A 19 -13.50 3.44 2.99
C ASP A 19 -13.96 2.00 2.80
N ARG A 20 -13.55 1.33 1.71
CA ARG A 20 -13.81 -0.11 1.53
C ARG A 20 -13.11 -0.96 2.58
N ILE A 21 -11.89 -0.59 2.97
CA ILE A 21 -11.16 -1.27 4.04
C ILE A 21 -11.87 -1.05 5.40
N ARG A 22 -12.26 0.20 5.70
CA ARG A 22 -13.03 0.57 6.91
C ARG A 22 -14.33 -0.19 7.03
N ALA A 23 -15.06 -0.35 5.93
CA ALA A 23 -16.34 -1.05 5.86
C ALA A 23 -16.23 -2.58 6.13
N GLY A 24 -15.07 -3.08 6.53
CA GLY A 24 -14.91 -4.47 6.95
C GLY A 24 -14.72 -5.43 5.79
N ALA A 25 -14.20 -4.97 4.65
CA ALA A 25 -13.73 -5.88 3.62
C ALA A 25 -12.72 -6.87 4.22
N LEU A 26 -13.07 -8.17 4.24
CA LEU A 26 -12.17 -9.26 4.65
C LEU A 26 -10.77 -8.99 4.10
N ASN A 27 -9.79 -8.86 4.99
CA ASN A 27 -8.38 -8.75 4.62
C ASN A 27 -7.83 -10.17 4.41
N PRO A 28 -7.68 -10.64 3.16
CA PRO A 28 -7.23 -12.01 2.89
C PRO A 28 -5.75 -12.24 3.24
N ARG A 29 -5.06 -11.21 3.73
CA ARG A 29 -3.64 -11.22 4.08
C ARG A 29 -3.41 -11.23 5.59
N LEU A 30 -4.47 -11.12 6.39
CA LEU A 30 -4.39 -11.20 7.84
C LEU A 30 -3.79 -12.56 8.25
N GLY A 31 -2.79 -12.54 9.12
CA GLY A 31 -2.08 -13.74 9.59
C GLY A 31 -1.01 -14.28 8.63
N LYS A 32 -0.92 -13.79 7.38
CA LYS A 32 0.20 -14.16 6.50
C LYS A 32 1.51 -13.58 7.05
N PRO A 33 2.64 -14.31 6.98
CA PRO A 33 3.94 -13.74 7.35
C PRO A 33 4.26 -12.48 6.56
N ALA A 34 4.68 -11.42 7.26
CA ALA A 34 4.93 -10.10 6.65
C ALA A 34 6.02 -10.14 5.57
N GLN A 35 6.95 -11.09 5.65
CA GLN A 35 7.99 -11.30 4.64
C GLN A 35 7.43 -11.89 3.34
N THR A 36 6.55 -12.90 3.44
CA THR A 36 5.83 -13.46 2.29
C THR A 36 5.00 -12.39 1.63
N LEU A 37 4.24 -11.63 2.43
CA LEU A 37 3.44 -10.54 1.90
C LEU A 37 4.31 -9.47 1.25
N ARG A 38 5.44 -9.09 1.87
CA ARG A 38 6.38 -8.13 1.29
C ARG A 38 6.85 -8.55 -0.10
N ALA A 39 7.22 -9.81 -0.31
CA ALA A 39 7.64 -10.30 -1.63
C ALA A 39 6.50 -10.21 -2.67
N GLU A 40 5.26 -10.56 -2.26
CA GLU A 40 4.07 -10.35 -3.09
C GLU A 40 3.91 -8.86 -3.45
N LEU A 41 4.05 -7.95 -2.47
CA LEU A 41 3.90 -6.51 -2.69
C LEU A 41 5.01 -5.91 -3.56
N GLU A 42 6.27 -6.33 -3.38
CA GLU A 42 7.40 -5.89 -4.20
C GLU A 42 7.18 -6.28 -5.67
N THR A 43 6.68 -7.49 -5.92
CA THR A 43 6.32 -7.96 -7.28
C THR A 43 5.19 -7.12 -7.89
N LEU A 44 4.16 -6.79 -7.09
CA LEU A 44 3.05 -5.93 -7.53
C LEU A 44 3.47 -4.49 -7.80
N ALA A 45 4.41 -3.98 -7.01
CA ALA A 45 4.88 -2.60 -7.09
C ALA A 45 5.90 -2.39 -8.22
N ALA A 46 6.63 -3.43 -8.63
CA ALA A 46 7.73 -3.32 -9.58
C ALA A 46 7.35 -2.61 -10.90
N PRO A 47 6.23 -2.91 -11.58
CA PRO A 47 5.86 -2.21 -12.80
C PRO A 47 5.55 -0.72 -12.58
N LEU A 48 5.00 -0.38 -11.41
CA LEU A 48 4.64 0.99 -11.04
C LEU A 48 5.90 1.81 -10.75
N LEU A 49 6.84 1.24 -9.99
CA LEU A 49 8.10 1.89 -9.64
C LEU A 49 9.02 2.04 -10.87
N ALA A 50 9.06 1.04 -11.77
CA ALA A 50 9.86 1.10 -12.99
C ALA A 50 9.41 2.25 -13.91
N ARG A 51 8.09 2.44 -14.06
CA ARG A 51 7.52 3.54 -14.87
C ARG A 51 7.77 4.93 -14.30
N ALA A 52 8.05 5.03 -13.00
CA ALA A 52 8.27 6.30 -12.31
C ALA A 52 9.71 6.84 -12.49
N GLY A 53 10.62 6.11 -13.15
CA GLY A 53 11.96 6.60 -13.45
C GLY A 53 12.79 6.96 -12.21
N LEU A 54 12.59 6.23 -11.12
CA LEU A 54 13.12 6.58 -9.80
C LEU A 54 14.63 6.28 -9.69
N SER A 55 15.34 7.11 -8.92
CA SER A 55 16.72 6.79 -8.51
C SER A 55 16.77 5.50 -7.67
N THR A 56 17.94 4.87 -7.59
CA THR A 56 18.16 3.69 -6.73
C THR A 56 17.82 3.98 -5.27
N LEU A 57 18.23 5.14 -4.74
CA LEU A 57 17.96 5.53 -3.35
C LEU A 57 16.45 5.72 -3.11
N THR A 58 15.77 6.40 -4.03
CA THR A 58 14.32 6.59 -3.95
C THR A 58 13.59 5.26 -4.04
N THR A 59 14.06 4.34 -4.89
CA THR A 59 13.52 2.98 -4.99
C THR A 59 13.65 2.21 -3.67
N LEU A 60 14.79 2.34 -2.96
CA LEU A 60 14.97 1.73 -1.63
C LEU A 60 13.97 2.27 -0.61
N HIS A 61 13.69 3.57 -0.60
CA HIS A 61 12.69 4.15 0.29
C HIS A 61 11.27 3.61 -0.01
N TYR A 62 10.89 3.41 -1.27
CA TYR A 62 9.63 2.75 -1.60
C TYR A 62 9.60 1.29 -1.13
N ARG A 63 10.73 0.56 -1.18
CA ARG A 63 10.79 -0.81 -0.63
C ARG A 63 10.61 -0.83 0.90
N TRP A 64 11.12 0.19 1.61
CA TRP A 64 10.85 0.34 3.04
C TRP A 64 9.39 0.66 3.33
N PHE A 65 8.76 1.50 2.52
CA PHE A 65 7.31 1.70 2.57
C PHE A 65 6.55 0.38 2.37
N LEU A 66 6.90 -0.43 1.36
CA LEU A 66 6.26 -1.73 1.13
C LEU A 66 6.43 -2.70 2.30
N ARG A 67 7.58 -2.66 3.00
CA ARG A 67 7.80 -3.43 4.22
C ARG A 67 6.88 -2.98 5.37
N GLU A 68 6.70 -1.68 5.55
CA GLU A 68 5.80 -1.16 6.58
C GLU A 68 4.35 -1.56 6.30
N ILE A 69 3.92 -1.39 5.05
CA ILE A 69 2.57 -1.72 4.60
C ILE A 69 2.31 -3.24 4.66
N SER A 70 3.30 -4.09 4.35
CA SER A 70 3.14 -5.55 4.49
C SER A 70 2.91 -5.95 5.94
N ARG A 71 3.62 -5.33 6.89
CA ARG A 71 3.38 -5.57 8.32
C ARG A 71 1.95 -5.19 8.71
N LEU A 72 1.45 -4.04 8.27
CA LEU A 72 0.09 -3.58 8.58
C LEU A 72 -0.96 -4.56 8.04
N TRP A 73 -0.86 -4.98 6.77
CA TRP A 73 -1.80 -5.95 6.21
C TRP A 73 -1.70 -7.34 6.82
N SER A 74 -0.55 -7.73 7.36
CA SER A 74 -0.41 -9.01 8.07
C SER A 74 -1.09 -9.01 9.43
N THR A 75 -1.22 -7.86 10.10
CA THR A 75 -1.65 -7.80 11.51
C THR A 75 -2.94 -7.03 11.76
N GLN A 76 -3.44 -6.27 10.79
CA GLN A 76 -4.60 -5.39 10.98
C GLN A 76 -5.70 -5.65 9.95
N THR A 77 -6.92 -5.23 10.27
CA THR A 77 -8.08 -5.27 9.38
C THR A 77 -9.00 -4.09 9.66
N GLY A 78 -9.99 -3.88 8.78
CA GLY A 78 -11.07 -2.94 9.07
C GLY A 78 -10.62 -1.48 9.28
N PRO A 79 -11.25 -0.75 10.22
CA PRO A 79 -10.93 0.63 10.53
C PRO A 79 -9.47 0.89 10.91
N ASP A 80 -8.86 0.01 11.73
CA ASP A 80 -7.48 0.17 12.19
C ASP A 80 -6.50 0.10 11.02
N LEU A 81 -6.68 -0.89 10.14
CA LEU A 81 -5.86 -1.01 8.94
C LEU A 81 -5.97 0.24 8.07
N ALA A 82 -7.19 0.75 7.84
CA ALA A 82 -7.37 1.95 7.04
C ALA A 82 -6.68 3.17 7.67
N PHE A 83 -6.81 3.36 8.98
CA PHE A 83 -6.13 4.43 9.71
C PHE A 83 -4.62 4.34 9.58
N HIS A 84 -4.03 3.16 9.82
CA HIS A 84 -2.59 2.99 9.75
C HIS A 84 -2.03 3.08 8.34
N LEU A 85 -2.79 2.67 7.30
CA LEU A 85 -2.43 2.89 5.91
C LEU A 85 -2.39 4.39 5.58
N GLU A 86 -3.38 5.16 6.05
CA GLU A 86 -3.40 6.61 5.88
C GLU A 86 -2.20 7.27 6.58
N LEU A 87 -1.93 6.87 7.82
CA LEU A 87 -0.79 7.37 8.60
C LEU A 87 0.55 7.04 7.93
N ALA A 88 0.71 5.82 7.39
CA ALA A 88 1.90 5.43 6.64
C ALA A 88 2.08 6.33 5.40
N VAL A 89 1.03 6.56 4.61
CA VAL A 89 1.13 7.44 3.45
C VAL A 89 1.53 8.87 3.85
N ARG A 90 0.95 9.42 4.92
CA ARG A 90 1.31 10.75 5.45
C ARG A 90 2.78 10.81 5.88
N LYS A 91 3.23 9.82 6.67
CA LYS A 91 4.62 9.70 7.15
C LYS A 91 5.60 9.69 5.97
N TRP A 92 5.39 8.81 5.00
CA TRP A 92 6.33 8.66 3.88
C TRP A 92 6.28 9.84 2.91
N THR A 93 5.13 10.53 2.80
CA THR A 93 5.03 11.81 2.10
C THR A 93 5.89 12.88 2.79
N GLY A 94 5.84 12.96 4.11
CA GLY A 94 6.69 13.87 4.91
C GLY A 94 8.19 13.55 4.82
N LEU A 95 8.54 12.30 4.50
CA LEU A 95 9.91 11.86 4.21
C LEU A 95 10.32 12.08 2.75
N GLY A 96 9.50 12.77 1.95
CA GLY A 96 9.83 13.17 0.59
C GLY A 96 9.46 12.16 -0.52
N LEU A 97 8.72 11.10 -0.21
CA LEU A 97 8.16 10.23 -1.24
C LEU A 97 6.95 10.89 -1.92
N ASP A 98 6.75 10.56 -3.20
CA ASP A 98 5.67 11.10 -3.99
C ASP A 98 4.32 10.56 -3.47
N PRO A 99 3.42 11.43 -2.98
CA PRO A 99 2.12 11.01 -2.44
C PRO A 99 1.26 10.29 -3.49
N ALA A 100 1.39 10.61 -4.78
CA ALA A 100 0.64 9.94 -5.84
C ALA A 100 1.07 8.48 -5.99
N ILE A 101 2.38 8.21 -5.94
CA ILE A 101 2.94 6.86 -6.01
C ILE A 101 2.53 6.04 -4.77
N LEU A 102 2.67 6.62 -3.57
CA LEU A 102 2.27 5.97 -2.31
C LEU A 102 0.79 5.58 -2.31
N GLN A 103 -0.09 6.50 -2.70
CA GLN A 103 -1.52 6.25 -2.79
C GLN A 103 -1.85 5.20 -3.84
N ALA A 104 -1.20 5.24 -5.01
CA ALA A 104 -1.40 4.27 -6.07
C ALA A 104 -0.98 2.85 -5.65
N LEU A 105 0.09 2.72 -4.86
CA LEU A 105 0.50 1.43 -4.28
C LEU A 105 -0.58 0.86 -3.35
N VAL A 106 -1.11 1.66 -2.40
CA VAL A 106 -2.20 1.21 -1.52
C VAL A 106 -3.45 0.82 -2.33
N CYS A 107 -3.81 1.62 -3.34
CA CYS A 107 -4.94 1.32 -4.21
C CYS A 107 -4.74 0.04 -5.03
N THR A 108 -3.52 -0.23 -5.50
CA THR A 108 -3.20 -1.42 -6.30
C THR A 108 -3.32 -2.68 -5.46
N ILE A 109 -2.82 -2.63 -4.23
CA ILE A 109 -2.77 -3.80 -3.36
C ILE A 109 -4.13 -4.11 -2.76
N SER A 110 -4.92 -3.08 -2.40
CA SER A 110 -6.30 -3.26 -1.94
C SER A 110 -7.24 -3.82 -3.02
N ARG A 111 -7.00 -3.51 -4.30
CA ARG A 111 -7.84 -3.99 -5.42
C ARG A 111 -7.66 -5.46 -5.78
N ARG A 112 -6.48 -6.06 -5.57
CA ARG A 112 -6.29 -7.51 -5.80
C ARG A 112 -6.92 -8.33 -4.67
N ARG A 113 -8.25 -8.43 -4.70
CA ARG A 113 -9.01 -9.53 -4.10
C ARG A 113 -8.88 -10.72 -5.04
N LYS A 114 -8.08 -11.71 -4.64
CA LYS A 114 -8.20 -13.13 -4.99
C LYS A 114 -8.77 -13.44 -6.39
N THR A 115 -7.97 -13.31 -7.45
CA THR A 115 -8.14 -14.11 -8.70
C THR A 115 -7.70 -15.57 -8.47
N ALA A 116 -8.15 -16.18 -7.37
CA ALA A 116 -7.82 -17.55 -6.99
C ALA A 116 -9.05 -18.26 -6.40
N GLN A 117 -10.21 -18.04 -7.02
CA GLN A 117 -11.44 -18.83 -6.87
C GLN A 117 -12.19 -18.84 -8.21
N THR A 118 -11.58 -19.44 -9.24
CA THR A 118 -12.26 -19.99 -10.42
C THR A 118 -11.24 -20.83 -11.17
N HIS A 119 -10.94 -22.02 -10.64
CA HIS A 119 -10.52 -23.21 -11.40
C HIS A 119 -10.81 -24.39 -10.48
N GLY A 120 -12.04 -24.90 -10.61
CA GLY A 120 -12.62 -25.90 -9.74
C GLY A 120 -14.14 -25.88 -9.86
N ALA A 121 -14.65 -26.15 -11.07
CA ALA A 121 -15.99 -26.68 -11.35
C ALA A 121 -16.18 -26.78 -12.87
N ALA A 122 -15.73 -27.91 -13.44
CA ALA A 122 -16.35 -28.67 -14.52
C ALA A 122 -15.40 -29.81 -14.88
#